data_AF-A0A8H1LMN3-F1
#
_entry.id   AF-A0A8H1LMN3-F1
#
_cell.length_a   1.000
_cell.length_b   1.000
_cell.length_c   1.000
_cell.angle_alpha   90.00
_cell.angle_beta   90.00
_cell.angle_gamma   90.00
#
_symmetry.space_group_name_H-M   'P 1'
#
loop_
_entity.id
_entity.type
_entity.pdbx_description
1 polymer ?
#
loop_
_entity_poly.entity_id
_entity_poly.type
_entity_poly.pdbx_seq_one_letter_code
_entity_poly.pdbx_strand_id
1 'polypeptide(L)'
;PEEFPLAVAAAVEESAGQVPVLAGAGYGTALAVQYARAAEEAGADGLLAMPPYLVVADQEGLLNHYAALAAATGLETIVYQRDNAIFTPETVVALARTPGIIGLKDGHGDLDLMQRIVSAVRTHRPDGDFLYFNGLPTAELTGPAYRGIGVTLYSSAVFAFAPDIALAFYRALDSGDDALVDGLLDHFYRPLVELRAKGRGYAVSLVKAGVRL
;
A
#
# COMPACT_ATOMS: atom_id res chain seq x y z
N PRO A 1 12.16 -16.80 -4.95
CA PRO A 1 13.09 -16.01 -4.10
C PRO A 1 14.22 -15.35 -4.89
N GLU A 2 14.87 -16.07 -5.81
CA GLU A 2 16.05 -15.59 -6.54
C GLU A 2 15.79 -14.41 -7.48
N GLU A 3 14.59 -14.31 -8.07
CA GLU A 3 14.20 -13.19 -8.94
C GLU A 3 13.93 -11.89 -8.17
N PHE A 4 13.62 -11.98 -6.88
CA PHE A 4 13.23 -10.83 -6.06
C PHE A 4 14.31 -9.73 -6.01
N PRO A 5 15.57 -10.00 -5.59
CA PRO A 5 16.59 -8.97 -5.55
C PRO A 5 16.91 -8.41 -6.94
N LEU A 6 16.78 -9.21 -8.00
CA LEU A 6 16.98 -8.74 -9.38
C LEU A 6 15.92 -7.72 -9.79
N ALA A 7 14.65 -7.96 -9.47
CA ALA A 7 13.57 -7.03 -9.76
C ALA A 7 13.70 -5.72 -8.95
N VAL A 8 14.12 -5.82 -7.68
CA VAL A 8 14.38 -4.64 -6.83
C VAL A 8 15.55 -3.83 -7.38
N ALA A 9 16.69 -4.47 -7.65
CA ALA A 9 17.88 -3.80 -8.18
C ALA A 9 17.59 -3.10 -9.52
N ALA A 10 16.83 -3.73 -10.41
CA ALA A 10 16.43 -3.11 -11.67
C ALA A 10 15.58 -1.84 -11.46
N ALA A 11 14.66 -1.86 -10.49
CA ALA A 11 13.86 -0.68 -10.16
C ALA A 11 14.69 0.44 -9.51
N VAL A 12 15.63 0.09 -8.64
CA VAL A 12 16.57 1.02 -8.00
C VAL A 12 17.50 1.66 -9.03
N GLU A 13 18.05 0.87 -9.96
CA GLU A 13 18.89 1.37 -11.04
C GLU A 13 18.11 2.34 -11.95
N GLU A 14 16.91 1.95 -12.37
CA GLU A 14 16.07 2.77 -13.25
C GLU A 14 15.58 4.05 -12.56
N SER A 15 15.28 4.02 -11.25
CA SER A 15 14.83 5.21 -10.53
C SER A 15 15.94 6.28 -10.42
N ALA A 16 17.20 5.85 -10.45
CA ALA A 16 18.38 6.71 -10.31
C ALA A 16 18.29 7.68 -9.10
N GLY A 17 17.61 7.25 -8.03
CA GLY A 17 17.40 8.06 -6.82
C GLY A 17 16.43 9.24 -6.97
N GLN A 18 15.70 9.35 -8.08
CA GLN A 18 14.74 10.44 -8.31
C GLN A 18 13.45 10.25 -7.50
N VAL A 19 13.08 8.99 -7.24
CA VAL A 19 11.92 8.59 -6.43
C VAL A 19 12.30 7.39 -5.57
N PRO A 20 11.73 7.27 -4.35
CA PRO A 20 12.03 6.15 -3.47
C PRO A 20 11.47 4.83 -4.03
N VAL A 21 12.23 3.75 -3.89
CA VAL A 21 11.84 2.39 -4.29
C VAL A 21 11.51 1.57 -3.05
N LEU A 22 10.23 1.23 -2.88
CA LEU A 22 9.76 0.37 -1.79
C LEU A 22 9.56 -1.06 -2.30
N ALA A 23 10.28 -2.02 -1.71
CA ALA A 23 10.21 -3.42 -2.10
C ALA A 23 9.12 -4.18 -1.32
N GLY A 24 8.38 -5.06 -1.99
CA GLY A 24 7.36 -5.89 -1.36
C GLY A 24 7.96 -7.11 -0.63
N ALA A 25 7.84 -7.19 0.69
CA ALA A 25 8.33 -8.33 1.49
C ALA A 25 7.16 -9.02 2.18
N GLY A 26 7.09 -10.36 2.18
CA GLY A 26 5.93 -11.09 2.71
C GLY A 26 6.19 -12.56 2.99
N TYR A 27 5.12 -13.36 3.03
CA TYR A 27 5.11 -14.77 3.46
C TYR A 27 5.29 -14.93 4.98
N GLY A 28 5.56 -16.14 5.47
CA GLY A 28 5.87 -16.36 6.89
C GLY A 28 7.14 -15.62 7.32
N THR A 29 7.27 -15.35 8.63
CA THR A 29 8.32 -14.47 9.21
C THR A 29 9.73 -14.78 8.69
N ALA A 30 10.12 -16.05 8.63
CA ALA A 30 11.46 -16.42 8.18
C ALA A 30 11.76 -15.97 6.74
N LEU A 31 10.80 -16.14 5.82
CA LEU A 31 10.97 -15.75 4.43
C LEU A 31 10.77 -14.25 4.23
N ALA A 32 9.88 -13.62 5.00
CA ALA A 32 9.70 -12.17 4.98
C ALA A 32 10.98 -11.43 5.40
N VAL A 33 11.65 -11.92 6.46
CA VAL A 33 12.95 -11.42 6.91
C VAL A 33 14.05 -11.61 5.86
N GLN A 34 14.06 -12.74 5.15
CA GLN A 34 14.99 -12.96 4.04
C GLN A 34 14.77 -11.94 2.91
N TYR A 35 13.51 -11.66 2.56
CA TYR A 35 13.20 -10.64 1.54
C TYR A 35 13.50 -9.21 1.99
N ALA A 36 13.26 -8.87 3.26
CA ALA A 36 13.62 -7.57 3.81
C ALA A 36 15.14 -7.30 3.67
N ARG A 37 15.99 -8.26 4.06
CA ARG A 37 17.45 -8.14 3.91
C ARG A 37 17.88 -8.09 2.45
N ALA A 38 17.31 -8.94 1.61
CA ALA A 38 17.62 -8.94 0.18
C ALA A 38 17.22 -7.63 -0.52
N ALA A 39 16.16 -6.97 -0.06
CA ALA A 39 15.74 -5.66 -0.57
C ALA A 39 16.73 -4.55 -0.17
N GLU A 40 17.17 -4.55 1.09
CA GLU A 40 18.18 -3.61 1.60
C GLU A 40 19.52 -3.78 0.86
N GLU A 41 19.97 -5.02 0.69
CA GLU A 41 21.18 -5.33 -0.09
C GLU A 41 21.07 -4.92 -1.56
N ALA A 42 19.86 -4.96 -2.13
CA ALA A 42 19.57 -4.50 -3.49
C ALA A 42 19.39 -2.97 -3.60
N GLY A 43 19.48 -2.23 -2.50
CA GLY A 43 19.43 -0.76 -2.48
C GLY A 43 18.02 -0.16 -2.44
N ALA A 44 16.99 -0.91 -2.02
CA ALA A 44 15.66 -0.35 -1.80
C ALA A 44 15.69 0.74 -0.70
N ASP A 45 14.80 1.71 -0.78
CA ASP A 45 14.67 2.80 0.20
C ASP A 45 13.69 2.45 1.34
N GLY A 46 12.85 1.43 1.14
CA GLY A 46 11.86 1.02 2.12
C GLY A 46 11.18 -0.30 1.77
N LEU A 47 10.24 -0.72 2.62
CA LEU A 47 9.49 -1.95 2.47
C LEU A 47 7.98 -1.73 2.47
N LEU A 48 7.28 -2.49 1.65
CA LEU A 48 5.86 -2.77 1.81
C LEU A 48 5.69 -4.20 2.36
N ALA A 49 5.36 -4.32 3.64
CA ALA A 49 5.17 -5.60 4.30
C ALA A 49 3.80 -6.20 3.97
N MET A 50 3.80 -7.26 3.16
CA MET A 50 2.64 -8.01 2.72
C MET A 50 2.13 -8.96 3.81
N PRO A 51 0.87 -9.42 3.74
CA PRO A 51 0.34 -10.42 4.68
C PRO A 51 1.17 -11.70 4.77
N PRO A 52 1.17 -12.38 5.94
CA PRO A 52 1.78 -13.69 6.06
C PRO A 52 1.05 -14.73 5.19
N TYR A 53 1.75 -15.77 4.76
CA TYR A 53 1.17 -16.78 3.90
C TYR A 53 0.15 -17.66 4.64
N LEU A 54 -1.07 -17.77 4.09
CA LEU A 54 -2.14 -18.72 4.41
C LEU A 54 -2.80 -18.57 5.80
N VAL A 55 -2.02 -18.45 6.86
CA VAL A 55 -2.52 -18.53 8.24
C VAL A 55 -3.28 -17.26 8.65
N VAL A 56 -4.38 -17.43 9.39
CA VAL A 56 -5.04 -16.33 10.10
C VAL A 56 -4.46 -16.30 11.50
N ALA A 57 -3.52 -15.38 11.73
CA ALA A 57 -2.89 -15.18 13.03
C ALA A 57 -3.79 -14.32 13.93
N ASP A 58 -3.60 -14.44 15.25
CA ASP A 58 -4.15 -13.48 16.20
C ASP A 58 -3.38 -12.15 16.14
N GLN A 59 -3.89 -11.13 16.84
CA GLN A 59 -3.32 -9.79 16.80
C GLN A 59 -1.89 -9.74 17.38
N GLU A 60 -1.61 -10.52 18.41
CA GLU A 60 -0.27 -10.64 18.99
C GLU A 60 0.71 -11.28 17.99
N GLY A 61 0.30 -12.36 17.32
CA GLY A 61 1.08 -13.01 16.27
C GLY A 61 1.36 -12.10 15.09
N LEU A 62 0.37 -11.32 14.64
CA LEU A 62 0.57 -10.31 13.59
C LEU A 62 1.57 -9.23 14.04
N LEU A 63 1.41 -8.67 15.24
CA LEU A 63 2.32 -7.66 15.78
C LEU A 63 3.76 -8.20 15.84
N ASN A 64 3.96 -9.40 16.38
CA ASN A 64 5.26 -10.05 16.48
C ASN A 64 5.88 -10.31 15.10
N HIS A 65 5.07 -10.70 14.11
CA HIS A 65 5.52 -10.92 12.74
C HIS A 65 6.08 -9.64 12.10
N TYR A 66 5.34 -8.53 12.14
CA TYR A 66 5.77 -7.27 11.53
C TYR A 66 6.90 -6.59 12.30
N ALA A 67 6.93 -6.72 13.63
CA ALA A 67 8.05 -6.23 14.44
C ALA A 67 9.35 -6.98 14.12
N ALA A 68 9.29 -8.30 13.94
CA ALA A 68 10.45 -9.09 13.54
C ALA A 68 10.95 -8.73 12.12
N LEU A 69 10.03 -8.43 11.20
CA LEU A 69 10.37 -7.98 9.85
C LEU A 69 11.07 -6.61 9.88
N ALA A 70 10.48 -5.62 10.55
CA ALA A 70 11.04 -4.27 10.66
C ALA A 70 12.41 -4.26 11.38
N ALA A 71 12.60 -5.09 12.40
CA ALA A 71 13.86 -5.19 13.13
C ALA A 71 15.00 -5.89 12.34
N ALA A 72 14.69 -6.53 11.21
CA ALA A 72 15.67 -7.32 10.46
C ALA A 72 16.51 -6.50 9.46
N THR A 73 16.20 -5.21 9.29
CA THR A 73 16.73 -4.31 8.28
C THR A 73 16.77 -2.87 8.80
N GLY A 74 17.56 -1.98 8.19
CA GLY A 74 17.50 -0.54 8.43
C GLY A 74 16.39 0.19 7.67
N LEU A 75 15.66 -0.50 6.80
CA LEU A 75 14.63 0.09 5.93
C LEU A 75 13.33 0.44 6.67
N GLU A 76 12.79 1.62 6.37
CA GLU A 76 11.46 1.99 6.84
C GLU A 76 10.38 1.12 6.17
N THR A 77 9.38 0.72 6.96
CA THR A 77 8.39 -0.29 6.59
C THR A 77 6.97 0.28 6.69
N ILE A 78 6.19 0.07 5.62
CA ILE A 78 4.74 0.26 5.60
C ILE A 78 4.07 -1.11 5.67
N VAL A 79 3.19 -1.30 6.64
CA VAL A 79 2.44 -2.56 6.80
C VAL A 79 1.20 -2.57 5.92
N TYR A 80 0.93 -3.68 5.23
CA TYR A 80 -0.23 -3.80 4.35
C TYR A 80 -1.36 -4.61 5.03
N GLN A 81 -2.41 -3.91 5.46
CA GLN A 81 -3.66 -4.49 5.93
C GLN A 81 -4.48 -5.00 4.73
N ARG A 82 -4.64 -6.32 4.61
CA ARG A 82 -5.52 -6.95 3.60
C ARG A 82 -5.64 -8.45 3.86
N ASP A 83 -6.66 -9.06 3.25
CA ASP A 83 -6.87 -10.51 3.25
C ASP A 83 -6.86 -11.11 4.67
N ASN A 84 -5.83 -11.87 5.04
CA ASN A 84 -5.68 -12.53 6.35
C ASN A 84 -4.92 -11.68 7.40
N ALA A 85 -4.52 -10.45 7.07
CA ALA A 85 -3.91 -9.50 7.99
C ALA A 85 -4.81 -8.27 8.15
N ILE A 86 -5.79 -8.37 9.04
CA ILE A 86 -6.70 -7.27 9.40
C ILE A 86 -6.43 -6.89 10.86
N PHE A 87 -6.12 -5.62 11.12
CA PHE A 87 -5.68 -5.16 12.43
C PHE A 87 -6.80 -4.48 13.21
N THR A 88 -6.80 -4.64 14.52
CA THR A 88 -7.59 -3.77 15.40
C THR A 88 -6.91 -2.41 15.55
N PRO A 89 -7.65 -1.35 15.92
CA PRO A 89 -7.06 -0.03 16.19
C PRO A 89 -5.91 -0.08 17.22
N GLU A 90 -6.04 -0.89 18.27
CA GLU A 90 -5.01 -1.05 19.31
C GLU A 90 -3.72 -1.66 18.73
N THR A 91 -3.85 -2.63 17.84
CA THR A 91 -2.70 -3.26 17.17
C THR A 91 -2.00 -2.26 16.24
N VAL A 92 -2.74 -1.42 15.51
CA VAL A 92 -2.11 -0.38 14.68
C VAL A 92 -1.40 0.67 15.53
N VAL A 93 -1.93 1.03 16.70
CA VAL A 93 -1.22 1.90 17.67
C VAL A 93 0.10 1.25 18.10
N ALA A 94 0.12 -0.06 18.36
CA ALA A 94 1.33 -0.79 18.70
C ALA A 94 2.32 -0.87 17.51
N LEU A 95 1.84 -1.11 16.30
CA LEU A 95 2.65 -1.07 15.07
C LEU A 95 3.27 0.31 14.87
N ALA A 96 2.49 1.38 15.02
CA ALA A 96 2.99 2.76 14.97
C ALA A 96 3.98 3.09 16.09
N ARG A 97 4.11 2.25 17.13
CA ARG A 97 5.13 2.33 18.19
C ARG A 97 6.35 1.47 17.97
N THR A 98 6.34 0.65 16.94
CA THR A 98 7.44 -0.24 16.61
C THR A 98 8.48 0.53 15.78
N PRO A 99 9.76 0.59 16.20
CA PRO A 99 10.81 1.22 15.41
C PRO A 99 10.89 0.64 14.00
N GLY A 100 11.05 1.52 13.01
CA GLY A 100 11.10 1.14 11.59
C GLY A 100 9.72 0.99 10.92
N ILE A 101 8.61 0.94 11.65
CA ILE A 101 7.26 0.93 11.05
C ILE A 101 6.72 2.36 10.99
N ILE A 102 6.51 2.85 9.77
CA ILE A 102 6.16 4.26 9.51
C ILE A 102 4.76 4.47 8.94
N GLY A 103 4.05 3.39 8.58
CA GLY A 103 2.72 3.55 8.01
C GLY A 103 1.92 2.27 7.85
N LEU A 104 0.67 2.48 7.45
CA LEU A 104 -0.32 1.45 7.14
C LEU A 104 -0.90 1.70 5.74
N LYS A 105 -0.84 0.69 4.89
CA LYS A 105 -1.59 0.63 3.65
C LYS A 105 -2.84 -0.22 3.87
N ASP A 106 -4.02 0.30 3.54
CA ASP A 106 -5.28 -0.41 3.69
C ASP A 106 -5.81 -0.91 2.35
N GLY A 107 -5.88 -2.23 2.21
CA GLY A 107 -6.52 -2.92 1.09
C GLY A 107 -7.79 -3.65 1.51
N HIS A 108 -8.28 -3.43 2.74
CA HIS A 108 -9.49 -4.07 3.24
C HIS A 108 -10.75 -3.33 2.79
N GLY A 109 -10.75 -1.99 2.84
CA GLY A 109 -11.87 -1.18 2.36
C GLY A 109 -13.00 -0.96 3.37
N ASP A 110 -12.83 -1.37 4.63
CA ASP A 110 -13.75 -1.04 5.71
C ASP A 110 -13.45 0.37 6.24
N LEU A 111 -14.24 1.35 5.80
CA LEU A 111 -14.08 2.75 6.17
C LEU A 111 -14.36 3.02 7.65
N ASP A 112 -15.24 2.26 8.31
CA ASP A 112 -15.48 2.41 9.75
C ASP A 112 -14.22 1.98 10.52
N LEU A 113 -13.71 0.80 10.20
CA LEU A 113 -12.47 0.30 10.80
C LEU A 113 -11.30 1.26 10.55
N MET A 114 -11.14 1.73 9.32
CA MET A 114 -10.05 2.64 8.98
C MET A 114 -10.19 3.98 9.72
N GLN A 115 -11.40 4.54 9.84
CA GLN A 115 -11.64 5.76 10.61
C GLN A 115 -11.30 5.57 12.09
N ARG A 116 -11.64 4.41 12.67
CA ARG A 116 -11.29 4.07 14.06
C ARG A 116 -9.78 3.91 14.24
N ILE A 117 -9.08 3.31 13.28
CA ILE A 117 -7.62 3.19 13.26
C ILE A 117 -6.95 4.57 13.24
N VAL A 118 -7.31 5.43 12.28
CA VAL A 118 -6.75 6.80 12.17
C VAL A 118 -7.00 7.58 13.45
N SER A 119 -8.22 7.50 13.99
CA SER A 119 -8.54 8.16 15.26
C SER A 119 -7.73 7.62 16.43
N ALA A 120 -7.55 6.30 16.54
CA ALA A 120 -6.82 5.68 17.65
C ALA A 120 -5.33 6.06 17.62
N VAL A 121 -4.69 6.01 16.45
CA VAL A 121 -3.28 6.43 16.32
C VAL A 121 -3.12 7.91 16.65
N ARG A 122 -3.96 8.79 16.10
CA ARG A 122 -3.93 10.22 16.43
C ARG A 122 -4.07 10.49 17.94
N THR A 123 -4.95 9.75 18.62
CA THR A 123 -5.14 9.88 20.08
C THR A 123 -3.92 9.40 20.88
N HIS A 124 -3.27 8.31 20.46
CA HIS A 124 -2.22 7.66 21.25
C HIS A 124 -0.79 8.00 20.79
N ARG A 125 -0.65 8.73 19.68
CA ARG A 125 0.59 9.26 19.09
C ARG A 125 0.34 10.65 18.48
N PRO A 126 -0.04 11.66 19.27
CA PRO A 126 -0.40 12.98 18.76
C PRO A 126 0.75 13.70 18.02
N ASP A 127 1.99 13.40 18.41
CA ASP A 127 3.20 14.04 17.85
C ASP A 127 3.97 13.11 16.88
N GLY A 128 3.40 11.95 16.52
CA GLY A 128 4.06 10.97 15.66
C GLY A 128 3.54 11.02 14.24
N ASP A 129 4.43 11.23 13.26
CA ASP A 129 4.12 11.04 11.86
C ASP A 129 3.86 9.56 11.59
N PHE A 130 2.68 9.25 11.04
CA PHE A 130 2.32 7.89 10.62
C PHE A 130 1.52 7.97 9.33
N LEU A 131 1.99 7.29 8.30
CA LEU A 131 1.43 7.39 6.95
C LEU A 131 0.26 6.42 6.78
N TYR A 132 -0.77 6.87 6.05
CA TYR A 132 -1.90 6.03 5.66
C TYR A 132 -2.03 6.03 4.14
N PHE A 133 -2.22 4.84 3.56
CA PHE A 133 -2.40 4.69 2.12
C PHE A 133 -3.69 3.93 1.82
N ASN A 134 -4.52 4.44 0.91
CA ASN A 134 -5.56 3.65 0.27
C ASN A 134 -4.91 2.69 -0.75
N GLY A 135 -5.00 1.40 -0.46
CA GLY A 135 -4.43 0.29 -1.21
C GLY A 135 -5.47 -0.61 -1.85
N LEU A 136 -6.71 -0.15 -2.01
CA LEU A 136 -7.74 -0.90 -2.72
C LEU A 136 -7.40 -1.06 -4.21
N PRO A 137 -7.85 -2.14 -4.87
CA PRO A 137 -7.70 -2.27 -6.31
C PRO A 137 -8.38 -1.10 -7.04
N THR A 138 -7.63 -0.36 -7.87
CA THR A 138 -8.11 0.89 -8.48
C THR A 138 -8.59 1.87 -7.41
N ALA A 139 -7.67 2.28 -6.54
CA ALA A 139 -7.92 3.09 -5.36
C ALA A 139 -8.60 4.44 -5.66
N GLU A 140 -8.49 4.93 -6.88
CA GLU A 140 -9.13 6.17 -7.34
C GLU A 140 -10.65 6.14 -7.13
N LEU A 141 -11.31 4.98 -7.30
CA LEU A 141 -12.75 4.82 -7.05
C LEU A 141 -13.17 5.14 -5.61
N THR A 142 -12.27 4.90 -4.65
CA THR A 142 -12.54 5.13 -3.22
C THR A 142 -11.75 6.34 -2.68
N GLY A 143 -10.98 7.01 -3.53
CA GLY A 143 -10.18 8.19 -3.19
C GLY A 143 -10.98 9.28 -2.45
N PRO A 144 -12.15 9.71 -2.96
CA PRO A 144 -12.98 10.71 -2.29
C PRO A 144 -13.39 10.32 -0.87
N ALA A 145 -13.76 9.05 -0.66
CA ALA A 145 -14.17 8.55 0.65
C ALA A 145 -12.99 8.47 1.63
N TYR A 146 -11.82 7.98 1.18
CA TYR A 146 -10.61 7.93 2.00
C TYR A 146 -10.09 9.33 2.35
N ARG A 147 -10.18 10.29 1.42
CA ARG A 147 -9.87 11.70 1.68
C ARG A 147 -10.71 12.25 2.82
N GLY A 148 -12.01 11.90 2.87
CA GLY A 148 -12.93 12.32 3.93
C GLY A 148 -12.53 11.88 5.35
N ILE A 149 -11.78 10.78 5.48
CA ILE A 149 -11.26 10.28 6.77
C ILE A 149 -9.78 10.66 7.01
N GLY A 150 -9.22 11.55 6.18
CA GLY A 150 -7.86 12.05 6.31
C GLY A 150 -6.77 11.18 5.66
N VAL A 151 -7.15 10.21 4.81
CA VAL A 151 -6.20 9.37 4.07
C VAL A 151 -6.10 9.87 2.64
N THR A 152 -5.03 10.60 2.34
CA THR A 152 -4.83 11.27 1.03
C THR A 152 -3.89 10.52 0.10
N LEU A 153 -3.04 9.64 0.63
CA LEU A 153 -2.12 8.85 -0.18
C LEU A 153 -2.79 7.56 -0.66
N TYR A 154 -2.42 7.09 -1.84
CA TYR A 154 -2.94 5.86 -2.40
C TYR A 154 -2.00 5.27 -3.45
N SER A 155 -2.19 3.99 -3.81
CA SER A 155 -1.50 3.41 -4.95
C SER A 155 -2.36 3.45 -6.21
N SER A 156 -1.86 4.09 -7.27
CA SER A 156 -2.48 4.05 -8.60
C SER A 156 -1.90 2.93 -9.45
N ALA A 157 -2.68 1.89 -9.71
CA ALA A 157 -2.30 0.86 -10.68
C ALA A 157 -2.43 1.37 -12.13
N VAL A 158 -3.30 2.35 -12.36
CA VAL A 158 -3.52 2.99 -13.66
C VAL A 158 -2.30 3.78 -14.12
N PHE A 159 -1.55 4.36 -13.19
CA PHE A 159 -0.33 5.11 -13.47
C PHE A 159 0.66 4.32 -14.37
N ALA A 160 0.68 2.99 -14.27
CA ALA A 160 1.55 2.15 -15.09
C ALA A 160 1.30 2.25 -16.61
N PHE A 161 0.07 2.59 -17.05
CA PHE A 161 -0.27 2.65 -18.48
C PHE A 161 -0.97 3.94 -18.91
N ALA A 162 -1.52 4.71 -17.98
CA ALA A 162 -2.14 6.01 -18.24
C ALA A 162 -1.72 7.04 -17.17
N PRO A 163 -0.43 7.40 -17.12
CA PRO A 163 0.11 8.28 -16.08
C PRO A 163 -0.54 9.66 -16.09
N ASP A 164 -0.88 10.22 -17.25
CA ASP A 164 -1.53 11.53 -17.34
C ASP A 164 -2.92 11.54 -16.70
N ILE A 165 -3.68 10.45 -16.86
CA ILE A 165 -5.01 10.30 -16.24
C ILE A 165 -4.86 10.13 -14.72
N ALA A 166 -3.94 9.28 -14.29
CA ALA A 166 -3.68 9.06 -12.87
C ALA A 166 -3.20 10.36 -12.17
N LEU A 167 -2.32 11.14 -12.81
CA LEU A 167 -1.85 12.42 -12.30
C LEU A 167 -2.95 13.49 -12.30
N ALA A 168 -3.79 13.54 -13.32
CA ALA A 168 -4.95 14.43 -13.35
C ALA A 168 -5.91 14.12 -12.20
N PHE A 169 -6.20 12.84 -11.96
CA PHE A 169 -7.04 12.42 -10.85
C PHE A 169 -6.42 12.77 -9.49
N TYR A 170 -5.13 12.46 -9.29
CA TYR A 170 -4.40 12.79 -8.07
C TYR A 170 -4.46 14.28 -7.75
N ARG A 171 -4.13 15.13 -8.73
CA ARG A 171 -4.15 16.59 -8.55
C ARG A 171 -5.55 17.11 -8.27
N ALA A 172 -6.57 16.60 -8.97
CA ALA A 172 -7.96 17.00 -8.77
C ALA A 172 -8.45 16.63 -7.36
N LEU A 173 -8.13 15.42 -6.89
CA LEU A 173 -8.48 14.96 -5.55
C LEU A 173 -7.80 15.79 -4.46
N ASP A 174 -6.52 16.14 -4.66
CA ASP A 174 -5.73 16.96 -3.73
C ASP A 174 -6.22 18.42 -3.68
N SER A 175 -6.52 19.02 -4.84
CA SER A 175 -7.02 20.39 -4.93
C SER A 175 -8.51 20.55 -4.60
N GLY A 176 -9.25 19.45 -4.45
CA GLY A 176 -10.70 19.46 -4.24
C GLY A 176 -11.51 19.85 -5.49
N ASP A 177 -11.00 19.56 -6.69
CA ASP A 177 -11.75 19.71 -7.95
C ASP A 177 -12.69 18.51 -8.13
N ASP A 178 -13.80 18.53 -7.37
CA ASP A 178 -14.76 17.44 -7.34
C ASP A 178 -15.41 17.21 -8.73
N ALA A 179 -15.52 18.24 -9.59
CA ALA A 179 -16.07 18.11 -10.93
C ALA A 179 -15.16 17.29 -11.86
N LEU A 180 -13.84 17.54 -11.82
CA LEU A 180 -12.88 16.73 -12.59
C LEU A 180 -12.76 15.31 -12.02
N VAL A 181 -12.80 15.17 -10.69
CA VAL A 181 -12.85 13.85 -10.03
C VAL A 181 -14.04 13.05 -10.56
N ASP A 182 -15.26 13.59 -10.49
CA ASP A 182 -16.47 12.90 -10.94
C ASP A 182 -16.41 12.55 -12.43
N GLY A 183 -15.93 13.49 -13.27
CA GLY A 183 -15.75 13.24 -14.71
C GLY A 183 -14.79 12.08 -14.99
N LEU A 184 -13.64 12.02 -14.31
CA LEU A 184 -12.68 10.92 -14.47
C LEU A 184 -13.23 9.60 -13.92
N LEU A 185 -13.95 9.64 -12.79
CA LEU A 185 -14.61 8.45 -12.24
C LEU A 185 -15.63 7.88 -13.24
N ASP A 186 -16.48 8.73 -13.79
CA ASP A 186 -17.56 8.30 -14.68
C ASP A 186 -17.07 7.81 -16.03
N HIS A 187 -16.10 8.50 -16.63
CA HIS A 187 -15.71 8.26 -18.01
C HIS A 187 -14.49 7.36 -18.17
N PHE A 188 -13.66 7.20 -17.13
CA PHE A 188 -12.47 6.35 -17.19
C PHE A 188 -12.50 5.23 -16.13
N TYR A 189 -12.57 5.56 -14.84
CA TYR A 189 -12.34 4.57 -13.79
C TYR A 189 -13.49 3.57 -13.62
N ARG A 190 -14.76 4.00 -13.67
CA ARG A 190 -15.92 3.09 -13.62
C ARG A 190 -15.88 2.09 -14.80
N PRO A 191 -15.77 2.52 -16.08
CA PRO A 191 -15.66 1.57 -17.20
C PRO A 191 -14.49 0.60 -17.05
N LEU A 192 -13.32 1.09 -16.59
CA LEU A 192 -12.15 0.24 -16.35
C LEU A 192 -12.44 -0.82 -15.28
N VAL A 193 -13.10 -0.45 -14.18
CA VAL A 193 -13.43 -1.36 -13.09
C VAL A 193 -14.54 -2.34 -13.46
N GLU A 194 -15.52 -1.93 -14.25
CA GLU A 194 -16.53 -2.82 -14.83
C GLU A 194 -15.87 -3.86 -15.76
N LEU A 195 -14.89 -3.46 -16.56
CA LEU A 195 -14.09 -4.38 -17.37
C LEU A 195 -13.27 -5.34 -16.49
N ARG A 196 -12.61 -4.80 -15.46
CA ARG A 196 -11.87 -5.59 -14.47
C ARG A 196 -12.77 -6.63 -13.78
N ALA A 197 -14.03 -6.29 -13.50
CA ALA A 197 -14.96 -7.18 -12.81
C ALA A 197 -15.38 -8.41 -13.63
N LYS A 198 -15.12 -8.42 -14.95
CA LYS A 198 -15.44 -9.56 -15.82
C LYS A 198 -14.57 -10.80 -15.59
N GLY A 199 -13.43 -10.68 -14.89
CA GLY A 199 -12.50 -11.78 -14.70
C GLY A 199 -11.75 -11.73 -13.37
N ARG A 200 -11.61 -12.89 -12.71
CA ARG A 200 -10.75 -13.01 -11.52
C ARG A 200 -9.29 -12.71 -11.90
N GLY A 201 -8.61 -11.92 -11.08
CA GLY A 201 -7.21 -11.53 -11.33
C GLY A 201 -7.01 -10.39 -12.34
N TYR A 202 -8.08 -9.86 -12.95
CA TYR A 202 -7.95 -8.78 -13.93
C TYR A 202 -7.44 -7.46 -13.33
N ALA A 203 -7.48 -7.31 -12.01
CA ALA A 203 -6.83 -6.18 -11.32
C ALA A 203 -5.33 -6.05 -11.67
N VAL A 204 -4.65 -7.15 -12.02
CA VAL A 204 -3.27 -7.14 -12.50
C VAL A 204 -3.21 -7.33 -14.01
N SER A 205 -3.93 -8.32 -14.55
CA SER A 205 -3.83 -8.67 -15.98
C SER A 205 -4.29 -7.54 -16.90
N LEU A 206 -5.30 -6.76 -16.50
CA LEU A 206 -5.80 -5.63 -17.29
C LEU A 206 -4.79 -4.47 -17.31
N VAL A 207 -4.14 -4.19 -16.18
CA VAL A 207 -3.07 -3.19 -16.09
C VAL A 207 -1.91 -3.59 -17.00
N LYS A 208 -1.44 -4.85 -16.90
CA LYS A 208 -0.39 -5.36 -17.81
C LYS A 208 -0.81 -5.33 -19.28
N ALA A 209 -2.10 -5.50 -19.58
CA ALA A 209 -2.60 -5.35 -20.94
C ALA A 209 -2.54 -3.89 -21.41
N GLY A 210 -2.91 -2.94 -20.55
CA GLY A 210 -2.76 -1.51 -20.82
C GLY A 210 -1.32 -1.11 -21.12
N VAL A 211 -0.34 -1.60 -20.36
CA VAL A 211 1.10 -1.31 -20.58
C VAL A 211 1.60 -1.78 -21.96
N ARG A 212 0.96 -2.80 -22.56
CA ARG A 212 1.38 -3.35 -23.85
C ARG A 212 0.75 -2.64 -25.06
N LEU A 213 -0.25 -1.79 -24.85
CA LEU A 213 -0.90 -1.00 -25.89
C LEU A 213 -0.12 0.27 -26.16
#